data_AF-A0A920L7R7-F1
#
_entry.id   AF-A0A920L7R7-F1
#
_cell.length_a   1.000
_cell.length_b   1.000
_cell.length_c   1.000
_cell.angle_alpha   90.00
_cell.angle_beta   90.00
_cell.angle_gamma   90.00
#
_symmetry.space_group_name_H-M   'P 1'
#
loop_
_entity.id
_entity.type
_entity.pdbx_description
1 polymer ?
#
loop_
_entity_poly.entity_id
_entity_poly.type
_entity_poly.pdbx_seq_one_letter_code
_entity_poly.pdbx_strand_id
1 'polypeptide(L)'
;MLIFGIFDQEDKYLQKKGNIFGTTFSITVKNIEDEKFEIIFKEVMSILNNIDNTASNYKVNSEVSKFNRLDVNKIHKMSEDFLG
;
A
#
# COMPACT_ATOMS: atom_id res chain seq x y z
N MET A 1 1.70 -52.43 1.81
CA MET A 1 0.61 -51.48 1.50
C MET A 1 1.16 -50.08 1.68
N LEU A 2 1.65 -49.48 0.60
CA LEU A 2 2.15 -48.10 0.58
C LEU A 2 0.93 -47.18 0.49
N ILE A 3 0.58 -46.52 1.59
CA ILE A 3 -0.43 -45.46 1.58
C ILE A 3 0.29 -44.24 1.01
N PHE A 4 0.15 -44.02 -0.30
CA PHE A 4 0.39 -42.71 -0.90
C PHE A 4 -0.69 -41.78 -0.36
N GLY A 5 -0.39 -41.10 0.74
CA GLY A 5 -1.18 -39.97 1.20
C GLY A 5 -1.20 -38.95 0.06
N ILE A 6 -2.36 -38.77 -0.54
CA ILE A 6 -2.65 -37.62 -1.38
C ILE A 6 -2.52 -36.43 -0.44
N PHE A 7 -1.36 -35.76 -0.47
CA PHE A 7 -1.19 -34.46 0.16
C PHE A 7 -2.02 -33.48 -0.66
N ASP A 8 -3.29 -33.36 -0.32
CA ASP A 8 -4.04 -32.16 -0.64
C ASP A 8 -3.34 -31.05 0.13
N GLN A 9 -2.52 -30.25 -0.55
CA GLN A 9 -1.96 -29.05 0.08
C GLN A 9 -3.14 -28.13 0.34
N GLU A 10 -3.69 -28.16 1.56
CA GLU A 10 -4.72 -27.22 1.97
C GLU A 10 -4.22 -25.81 1.69
N ASP A 11 -5.05 -25.05 0.97
CA ASP A 11 -4.72 -23.68 0.61
C ASP A 11 -4.53 -22.85 1.88
N LYS A 12 -3.29 -22.43 2.15
CA LYS A 12 -2.97 -21.56 3.28
C LYS A 12 -3.23 -20.12 2.87
N TYR A 13 -4.19 -19.48 3.51
CA TYR A 13 -4.46 -18.05 3.36
C TYR A 13 -3.82 -17.26 4.50
N LEU A 14 -3.12 -16.18 4.15
CA LEU A 14 -2.62 -15.21 5.11
C LEU A 14 -3.35 -13.89 4.91
N GLN A 15 -3.72 -13.24 6.01
CA GLN A 15 -4.40 -11.94 5.98
C GLN A 15 -3.73 -10.96 6.93
N LYS A 16 -3.57 -9.71 6.48
CA LYS A 16 -3.20 -8.57 7.33
C LYS A 16 -4.03 -7.36 7.02
N LYS A 17 -4.27 -6.55 8.05
CA LYS A 17 -4.99 -5.29 7.96
C LYS A 17 -4.04 -4.13 8.26
N GLY A 18 -4.30 -3.00 7.63
CA GLY A 18 -3.59 -1.75 7.88
C GLY A 18 -4.55 -0.57 7.84
N ASN A 19 -4.10 0.58 8.34
CA ASN A 19 -4.87 1.82 8.36
C ASN A 19 -4.13 2.88 7.55
N ILE A 20 -4.83 3.56 6.65
CA ILE A 20 -4.30 4.66 5.83
C ILE A 20 -5.47 5.50 5.30
N PHE A 21 -5.24 6.77 4.98
CA PHE A 21 -6.27 7.70 4.45
C PHE A 21 -7.53 7.84 5.33
N GLY A 22 -7.43 7.58 6.63
CA GLY A 22 -8.59 7.58 7.54
C GLY A 22 -9.53 6.37 7.39
N THR A 23 -9.10 5.31 6.71
CA THR A 23 -9.83 4.04 6.57
C THR A 23 -8.93 2.83 6.87
N THR A 24 -9.52 1.63 6.86
CA THR A 24 -8.82 0.35 7.02
C THR A 24 -8.82 -0.41 5.69
N PHE A 25 -7.69 -1.04 5.36
CA PHE A 25 -7.58 -1.98 4.24
C PHE A 25 -7.16 -3.37 4.74
N SER A 26 -7.36 -4.38 3.90
CA SER A 26 -6.95 -5.76 4.15
C SER A 26 -6.28 -6.34 2.91
N ILE A 27 -5.16 -7.03 3.11
CA ILE A 27 -4.49 -7.82 2.08
C ILE A 27 -4.64 -9.28 2.48
N THR A 28 -5.11 -10.09 1.53
CA THR A 28 -5.17 -11.54 1.68
C THR A 28 -4.38 -12.18 0.55
N VAL A 29 -3.45 -13.07 0.90
CA VAL A 29 -2.63 -13.83 -0.06
C VAL A 29 -2.81 -15.32 0.17
N LYS A 30 -2.57 -16.10 -0.88
CA LYS A 30 -2.77 -17.54 -0.92
C LYS A 30 -1.42 -18.23 -1.18
N ASN A 31 -1.10 -19.26 -0.39
CA ASN A 31 0.06 -20.14 -0.56
C ASN A 31 1.41 -19.38 -0.63
N ILE A 32 1.54 -18.32 0.18
CA ILE A 32 2.78 -17.55 0.35
C ILE A 32 3.35 -17.81 1.75
N GLU A 33 4.68 -17.87 1.86
CA GLU A 33 5.38 -17.95 3.15
C GLU A 33 5.22 -16.66 3.96
N ASP A 34 5.08 -16.78 5.29
CA ASP A 34 4.81 -15.64 6.17
C ASP A 34 5.85 -14.51 6.01
N GLU A 35 7.15 -14.85 5.86
CA GLU A 35 8.23 -13.87 5.63
C GLU A 35 8.05 -13.08 4.33
N LYS A 36 7.68 -13.74 3.23
CA LYS A 36 7.40 -13.07 1.96
C LYS A 36 6.15 -12.19 2.06
N PHE A 37 5.14 -12.64 2.81
CA PHE A 37 3.95 -11.83 3.04
C PHE A 37 4.27 -10.56 3.85
N GLU A 38 5.19 -10.61 4.81
CA GLU A 38 5.67 -9.42 5.53
C GLU A 38 6.35 -8.41 4.59
N ILE A 39 7.14 -8.87 3.64
CA ILE A 39 7.80 -8.00 2.64
C ILE A 39 6.73 -7.33 1.78
N ILE A 40 5.79 -8.10 1.22
CA ILE A 40 4.68 -7.57 0.41
C ILE A 40 3.87 -6.53 1.20
N PHE A 41 3.55 -6.83 2.47
CA PHE A 41 2.79 -5.91 3.30
C PHE A 41 3.55 -4.58 3.52
N LYS A 42 4.86 -4.64 3.78
CA LYS A 42 5.70 -3.44 3.91
C LYS A 42 5.77 -2.64 2.62
N GLU A 43 5.89 -3.30 1.47
CA GLU A 43 5.90 -2.64 0.16
C GLU A 43 4.57 -1.94 -0.13
N VAL A 44 3.43 -2.62 0.10
CA VAL A 44 2.11 -2.00 -0.05
C VAL A 44 1.95 -0.82 0.89
N MET A 45 2.36 -0.93 2.15
CA MET A 45 2.35 0.20 3.08
C MET A 45 3.23 1.36 2.59
N SER A 46 4.40 1.08 2.01
CA SER A 46 5.29 2.10 1.46
C SER A 46 4.61 2.86 0.31
N ILE A 47 4.00 2.15 -0.64
CA ILE A 47 3.26 2.73 -1.77
C ILE A 47 2.10 3.60 -1.28
N LEU A 48 1.29 3.08 -0.36
CA LEU A 48 0.13 3.81 0.18
C LEU A 48 0.58 5.06 0.97
N ASN A 49 1.69 4.98 1.70
CA ASN A 49 2.27 6.15 2.37
C ASN A 49 2.80 7.20 1.38
N ASN A 50 3.38 6.77 0.26
CA ASN A 50 3.82 7.70 -0.77
C ASN A 50 2.62 8.46 -1.34
N ILE A 51 1.55 7.74 -1.71
CA ILE A 51 0.28 8.35 -2.15
C ILE A 51 -0.25 9.35 -1.10
N ASP A 52 -0.22 9.00 0.19
CA ASP A 52 -0.67 9.91 1.27
C ASP A 52 0.20 11.16 1.37
N ASN A 53 1.51 11.02 1.17
CA ASN A 53 2.43 12.16 1.18
C ASN A 53 2.33 13.02 -0.07
N THR A 54 1.77 12.51 -1.16
CA THR A 54 1.62 13.28 -2.40
C THR A 54 0.23 13.94 -2.47
N ALA A 55 -0.83 13.18 -2.22
CA ALA A 55 -2.21 13.55 -2.56
C ALA A 55 -3.11 13.91 -1.36
N SER A 56 -2.65 13.75 -0.12
CA SER A 56 -3.50 14.04 1.05
C SER A 56 -3.67 15.54 1.29
N ASN A 57 -4.90 16.04 1.28
CA ASN A 57 -5.21 17.43 1.65
C ASN A 57 -5.22 17.67 3.18
N TYR A 58 -5.20 16.61 3.99
CA TYR A 58 -5.13 16.69 5.46
C TYR A 58 -3.69 16.79 5.97
N LYS A 59 -2.71 16.22 5.24
CA LYS A 59 -1.30 16.38 5.55
C LYS A 59 -0.80 17.72 5.03
N VAL A 60 -0.49 18.63 5.96
CA VAL A 60 0.03 19.97 5.64
C VAL A 60 1.24 19.91 4.71
N ASN A 61 2.13 18.93 4.90
CA ASN A 61 3.37 18.82 4.12
C ASN A 61 3.26 17.96 2.86
N SER A 62 2.06 17.51 2.49
CA SER A 62 1.89 16.81 1.23
C SER A 62 2.16 17.71 0.03
N GLU A 63 2.45 17.10 -1.11
CA GLU A 63 2.71 17.82 -2.35
C GLU A 63 1.51 18.67 -2.76
N VAL A 64 0.30 18.10 -2.79
CA VAL A 64 -0.93 18.83 -3.12
C VAL A 64 -1.21 19.97 -2.14
N SER A 65 -0.95 19.75 -0.85
CA SER A 65 -1.16 20.80 0.16
C SER A 65 -0.17 21.94 0.01
N LYS A 66 1.07 21.66 -0.40
CA LYS A 66 2.06 22.69 -0.74
C LYS A 66 1.63 23.47 -1.98
N PHE A 67 1.19 22.78 -3.02
CA PHE A 67 0.69 23.40 -4.24
C PHE A 67 -0.49 24.35 -3.96
N ASN A 68 -1.47 23.91 -3.17
CA ASN A 68 -2.66 24.68 -2.80
C ASN A 68 -2.36 25.98 -2.04
N ARG A 69 -1.15 26.14 -1.49
CA ARG A 69 -0.72 27.33 -0.75
C ARG A 69 0.18 28.27 -1.55
N LEU A 70 0.48 27.94 -2.80
CA LEU A 70 1.25 28.81 -3.67
C LEU A 70 0.42 30.03 -4.08
N ASP A 71 1.12 31.16 -4.26
CA ASP A 71 0.49 32.35 -4.83
C ASP A 71 0.01 32.07 -6.25
N VAL A 72 -1.03 32.80 -6.64
CA VAL A 72 -1.62 32.73 -7.98
C VAL A 72 -0.53 32.97 -9.04
N ASN A 73 -0.60 32.22 -10.15
CA ASN A 73 0.32 32.28 -11.30
C ASN A 73 1.77 31.84 -11.04
N LYS A 74 2.06 31.13 -9.94
CA LYS A 74 3.35 30.45 -9.77
C LYS A 74 3.32 29.07 -10.41
N ILE A 75 4.28 28.82 -11.29
CA ILE A 75 4.53 27.49 -11.84
C ILE A 75 5.19 26.64 -10.76
N HIS A 76 4.65 25.45 -10.53
CA HIS A 76 5.24 24.45 -9.64
C HIS A 76 5.28 23.12 -10.36
N LYS A 77 6.44 22.46 -10.31
CA LYS A 77 6.60 21.13 -10.86
C LYS A 77 6.05 20.13 -9.85
N MET A 78 5.07 19.33 -10.27
CA MET A 78 4.56 18.20 -9.52
C MET A 78 5.37 16.93 -9.83
N SER A 79 5.36 15.96 -8.91
CA SER A 79 5.96 14.64 -9.11
C SER A 79 5.16 13.80 -10.11
N GLU A 80 5.81 12.83 -10.73
CA GLU A 80 5.14 11.87 -11.63
C GLU A 80 4.08 11.06 -10.88
N ASP A 81 4.37 10.70 -9.63
CA ASP A 81 3.42 10.02 -8.74
C ASP A 81 2.10 10.80 -8.53
N PHE A 82 2.14 12.13 -8.63
CA PHE A 82 0.93 12.96 -8.59
C PHE A 82 0.20 13.03 -9.95
N LEU A 83 0.94 12.96 -11.05
CA LEU A 83 0.43 13.19 -12.40
C LEU A 83 -0.19 11.94 -13.05
N GLY A 84 0.20 10.74 -12.60
CA GLY A 84 -0.35 9.46 -13.06
C GLY A 84 0.33 8.88 -14.30
#